data_AF-A0A8T6W7B4-F1
#
_entry.id   AF-A0A8T6W7B4-F1
#
_cell.length_a   1.000
_cell.length_b   1.000
_cell.length_c   1.000
_cell.angle_alpha   90.00
_cell.angle_beta   90.00
_cell.angle_gamma   90.00
#
_symmetry.space_group_name_H-M   'P 1'
#
loop_
_entity.id
_entity.type
_entity.pdbx_description
1 polymer ?
#
loop_
_entity_poly.entity_id
_entity_poly.type
_entity_poly.pdbx_seq_one_letter_code
_entity_poly.pdbx_strand_id
1 'polypeptide(L)'
;QKIAETFSKAGLPTRVTNNIDGTVWTKILINAGINPFGALTGMKNGELLMIPGLRNLMIETVNEGSNVAKKIDVKLEHEPVSLMI
;
A
#
# COMPACT_ATOMS: atom_id res chain seq x y z
N GLN A 1 -20.45 13.68 4.12
CA GLN A 1 -20.13 14.49 2.91
C GLN A 1 -19.59 15.89 3.25
N LYS A 2 -20.18 16.63 4.22
CA LYS A 2 -19.71 17.98 4.62
C LYS A 2 -18.19 18.12 4.85
N ILE A 3 -17.54 17.18 5.55
CA ILE A 3 -16.08 17.25 5.82
C ILE A 3 -15.26 17.09 4.54
N ALA A 4 -15.56 16.07 3.72
CA ALA A 4 -14.83 15.83 2.47
C ALA A 4 -14.96 17.00 1.48
N GLU A 5 -16.13 17.63 1.44
CA GLU A 5 -16.35 18.84 0.65
C GLU A 5 -15.55 20.04 1.18
N THR A 6 -15.54 20.25 2.50
CA THR A 6 -14.73 21.32 3.11
C THR A 6 -13.26 21.16 2.80
N PHE A 7 -12.71 19.94 2.92
CA PHE A 7 -11.31 19.65 2.60
C PHE A 7 -11.02 19.86 1.11
N SER A 8 -11.90 19.35 0.24
CA SER A 8 -11.71 19.51 -1.20
C SER A 8 -11.76 20.98 -1.63
N LYS A 9 -12.68 21.78 -1.06
CA LYS A 9 -12.73 23.24 -1.28
C LYS A 9 -11.50 23.99 -0.76
N ALA A 10 -10.85 23.46 0.27
CA ALA A 10 -9.59 23.98 0.80
C ALA A 10 -8.35 23.52 0.00
N GLY A 11 -8.52 22.79 -1.11
CA GLY A 11 -7.40 22.30 -1.94
C GLY A 11 -6.82 20.96 -1.48
N LEU A 12 -7.52 20.20 -0.62
CA LEU A 12 -7.16 18.85 -0.20
C LEU A 12 -8.13 17.84 -0.83
N PRO A 13 -7.80 17.26 -2.01
CA PRO A 13 -8.67 16.29 -2.68
C PRO A 13 -9.05 15.16 -1.72
N THR A 14 -10.33 15.05 -1.40
CA THR A 14 -10.82 14.11 -0.38
C THR A 14 -12.02 13.35 -0.91
N ARG A 15 -11.98 12.02 -0.76
CA ARG A 15 -13.08 11.12 -1.12
C ARG A 15 -13.57 10.40 0.12
N VAL A 16 -14.89 10.26 0.25
CA VAL A 16 -15.51 9.38 1.26
C VAL A 16 -15.52 7.95 0.72
N THR A 17 -15.11 6.99 1.54
CA THR A 17 -15.19 5.55 1.23
C THR A 17 -15.98 4.83 2.32
N ASN A 18 -16.70 3.78 1.93
CA ASN A 18 -17.34 2.85 2.86
C ASN A 18 -16.43 1.67 3.23
N ASN A 19 -15.21 1.64 2.67
CA ASN A 19 -14.20 0.60 2.87
C ASN A 19 -12.88 1.22 3.33
N ILE A 20 -12.91 1.89 4.49
CA ILE A 20 -11.71 2.56 5.00
C ILE A 20 -10.63 1.54 5.40
N ASP A 21 -11.02 0.39 5.96
CA ASP A 21 -10.09 -0.66 6.36
C ASP A 21 -9.34 -1.22 5.15
N GLY A 22 -10.06 -1.52 4.06
CA GLY A 22 -9.44 -1.93 2.80
C GLY A 22 -8.48 -0.89 2.23
N THR A 23 -8.82 0.39 2.35
CA THR A 23 -7.96 1.50 1.91
C THR A 23 -6.68 1.56 2.75
N VAL A 24 -6.79 1.47 4.08
CA VAL A 24 -5.65 1.50 5.01
C VAL A 24 -4.76 0.27 4.81
N TRP A 25 -5.33 -0.92 4.73
CA TRP A 25 -4.58 -2.16 4.53
C TRP A 25 -3.84 -2.19 3.20
N THR A 26 -4.47 -1.75 2.11
CA THR A 26 -3.79 -1.61 0.81
C THR A 26 -2.53 -0.76 0.94
N LYS A 27 -2.61 0.37 1.66
CA LYS A 27 -1.45 1.26 1.86
C LYS A 27 -0.38 0.66 2.78
N ILE A 28 -0.79 -0.02 3.85
CA ILE A 28 0.14 -0.68 4.78
C ILE A 28 0.92 -1.78 4.04
N LEU A 29 0.26 -2.56 3.19
CA LEU A 29 0.91 -3.62 2.43
C LEU A 29 1.96 -3.08 1.45
N ILE A 30 1.64 -2.01 0.72
CA ILE A 30 2.63 -1.31 -0.13
C ILE A 30 3.84 -0.85 0.70
N ASN A 31 3.59 -0.25 1.86
CA ASN A 31 4.67 0.22 2.73
C ASN A 31 5.50 -0.95 3.31
N ALA A 32 4.88 -2.09 3.62
CA ALA A 32 5.57 -3.29 4.10
C ALA A 32 6.49 -3.88 3.02
N GLY A 33 6.07 -3.82 1.75
CA GLY A 33 6.89 -4.23 0.61
C GLY A 33 8.02 -3.28 0.27
N ILE A 34 7.98 -2.00 0.67
CA ILE A 34 9.00 -1.00 0.27
C ILE A 34 9.90 -0.58 1.43
N ASN A 35 9.31 -0.16 2.55
CA ASN A 35 10.03 0.57 3.59
C ASN A 35 11.15 -0.24 4.26
N PRO A 36 10.94 -1.52 4.65
CA PRO A 36 12.01 -2.33 5.22
C PRO A 36 13.16 -2.54 4.23
N PHE A 37 12.85 -2.77 2.95
CA PHE A 37 13.85 -3.00 1.92
C PHE A 37 14.68 -1.74 1.64
N GLY A 38 14.03 -0.58 1.51
CA GLY A 38 14.71 0.71 1.40
C GLY A 38 15.60 1.00 2.62
N ALA A 39 15.12 0.73 3.83
CA ALA A 39 15.89 0.93 5.06
C ALA A 39 17.11 0.00 5.17
N LEU A 40 16.98 -1.27 4.79
CA LEU A 40 18.06 -2.26 4.87
C LEU A 40 19.13 -2.06 3.79
N THR A 41 18.73 -1.59 2.61
CA THR A 41 19.63 -1.46 1.44
C THR A 41 20.18 -0.04 1.24
N GLY A 42 19.51 0.97 1.79
CA GLY A 42 19.79 2.38 1.50
C GLY A 42 19.38 2.84 0.10
N MET A 43 18.66 1.99 -0.66
CA MET A 43 18.25 2.28 -2.04
C MET A 43 16.96 3.10 -2.10
N LYS A 44 16.80 3.86 -3.18
CA LYS A 44 15.55 4.52 -3.55
C LYS A 44 14.54 3.49 -4.05
N ASN A 45 13.24 3.78 -3.92
CA ASN A 45 12.16 2.86 -4.31
C ASN A 45 12.32 2.31 -5.73
N GLY A 46 12.67 3.16 -6.71
CA GLY A 46 12.84 2.72 -8.09
C GLY A 46 14.05 1.79 -8.31
N GLU A 47 15.10 1.90 -7.47
CA GLU A 47 16.31 1.07 -7.55
C GLU A 47 16.04 -0.35 -7.02
N LEU A 48 15.17 -0.49 -6.01
CA LEU A 48 14.76 -1.78 -5.45
C LEU A 48 14.16 -2.70 -6.53
N LEU A 49 13.35 -2.13 -7.44
CA LEU A 49 12.65 -2.87 -8.49
C LEU A 49 13.58 -3.36 -9.61
N MET A 50 14.78 -2.78 -9.73
CA MET A 50 15.78 -3.14 -10.74
C MET A 50 16.53 -4.41 -10.39
N ILE A 51 16.48 -4.85 -9.12
CA ILE A 51 17.14 -6.07 -8.64
C ILE A 51 16.08 -7.17 -8.54
N PRO A 52 16.06 -8.16 -9.44
CA PRO A 52 14.99 -9.15 -9.50
C PRO A 52 14.78 -9.91 -8.17
N GLY A 53 15.87 -10.22 -7.47
CA GLY A 53 15.81 -10.88 -6.16
C GLY A 53 15.12 -10.03 -5.10
N LEU A 54 15.42 -8.72 -5.03
CA LEU A 54 14.75 -7.81 -4.09
C LEU A 54 13.29 -7.65 -4.46
N ARG A 55 12.98 -7.42 -5.75
CA ARG A 55 11.61 -7.32 -6.25
C ARG A 55 10.77 -8.53 -5.83
N ASN A 56 11.31 -9.74 -5.98
CA ASN A 56 10.61 -10.97 -5.58
C ASN A 56 10.35 -11.01 -4.07
N LEU A 57 11.34 -10.67 -3.23
CA LEU A 57 11.16 -10.62 -1.77
C LEU A 57 10.12 -9.56 -1.34
N MET A 58 10.08 -8.42 -2.02
CA MET A 58 9.07 -7.38 -1.79
C MET A 58 7.67 -7.92 -2.10
N ILE A 59 7.50 -8.61 -3.24
CA ILE A 59 6.23 -9.24 -3.64
C ILE A 59 5.80 -10.31 -2.63
N GLU A 60 6.72 -11.17 -2.19
CA GLU A 60 6.44 -12.22 -1.20
C GLU A 60 5.99 -11.63 0.14
N THR A 61 6.66 -10.56 0.61
CA THR A 61 6.27 -9.83 1.83
C THR A 61 4.84 -9.27 1.73
N VAL A 62 4.50 -8.66 0.58
CA VAL A 62 3.16 -8.13 0.33
C VAL A 62 2.11 -9.25 0.29
N ASN A 63 2.44 -10.39 -0.32
CA ASN A 63 1.54 -11.54 -0.39
C ASN A 63 1.29 -12.17 0.99
N GLU A 64 2.31 -12.24 1.84
CA GLU A 64 2.16 -12.70 3.23
C GLU A 64 1.16 -11.82 3.99
N GLY A 65 1.34 -10.51 3.96
CA GLY A 65 0.42 -9.58 4.60
C GLY A 65 -0.99 -9.59 3.98
N SER A 66 -1.09 -9.79 2.66
CA SER A 66 -2.38 -9.91 1.96
C SER A 66 -3.15 -11.15 2.42
N ASN A 67 -2.46 -12.25 2.71
CA ASN A 67 -3.06 -13.44 3.30
C ASN A 67 -3.62 -13.17 4.70
N VAL A 68 -2.91 -12.35 5.51
CA VAL A 68 -3.43 -11.91 6.83
C VAL A 68 -4.69 -11.08 6.65
N ALA A 69 -4.68 -10.08 5.77
CA ALA A 69 -5.85 -9.24 5.48
C ALA A 69 -7.07 -10.08 5.09
N LYS A 70 -6.87 -11.08 4.23
CA LYS A 70 -7.91 -12.03 3.82
C LYS A 70 -8.44 -12.86 5.01
N LYS A 71 -7.58 -13.27 5.94
CA LYS A 71 -7.98 -14.09 7.10
C LYS A 71 -8.77 -13.30 8.14
N ILE A 72 -8.57 -11.99 8.23
CA ILE A 72 -9.32 -11.11 9.12
C ILE A 72 -10.49 -10.39 8.43
N ASP A 73 -10.88 -10.87 7.24
CA ASP A 73 -12.00 -10.37 6.43
C ASP A 73 -11.89 -8.90 6.00
N VAL A 74 -10.66 -8.42 5.78
CA VAL A 74 -10.43 -7.10 5.18
C VAL A 74 -10.45 -7.23 3.66
N LYS A 75 -11.44 -6.59 3.03
CA LYS A 75 -11.52 -6.46 1.58
C LYS A 75 -10.59 -5.33 1.11
N LEU A 76 -9.45 -5.68 0.53
CA LEU A 76 -8.52 -4.72 -0.05
C LEU A 76 -9.20 -3.88 -1.16
N GLU A 77 -8.92 -2.59 -1.18
CA GLU A 77 -9.48 -1.65 -2.16
C GLU A 77 -8.85 -1.87 -3.54
N HIS A 78 -7.55 -2.20 -3.56
CA HIS A 78 -6.79 -2.51 -4.76
C HIS A 78 -5.85 -3.69 -4.50
N GLU A 79 -5.37 -4.31 -5.57
CA GLU A 79 -4.31 -5.31 -5.49
C GLU A 79 -2.97 -4.62 -5.14
N PRO A 80 -2.36 -4.86 -3.98
CA PRO A 80 -1.23 -4.06 -3.50
C PRO A 80 0.06 -4.25 -4.32
N VAL A 81 0.31 -5.44 -4.88
CA VAL A 81 1.52 -5.69 -5.68
C VAL A 81 1.53 -4.80 -6.92
N SER A 82 0.39 -4.66 -7.59
CA SER A 82 0.20 -3.82 -8.79
C SER A 82 0.41 -2.34 -8.53
N LEU A 83 0.26 -1.88 -7.28
CA LEU A 83 0.50 -0.50 -6.88
C LEU A 83 1.95 -0.25 -6.43
N MET A 84 2.70 -1.32 -6.16
CA MET A 84 4.07 -1.26 -5.68
C MET A 84 5.10 -1.30 -6.83
N ILE A 85 4.80 -2.08 -7.88
CA ILE A 85 5.68 -2.30 -9.05
C ILE A 85 5.48 -1.26 -10.14
#